data_AF-A0A0F6ILC6-F1
#
_entry.id   AF-A0A0F6ILC6-F1
#
_cell.length_a   1.000
_cell.length_b   1.000
_cell.length_c   1.000
_cell.angle_alpha   90.00
_cell.angle_beta   90.00
_cell.angle_gamma   90.00
#
_symmetry.space_group_name_H-M   'P 1'
#
loop_
_entity.id
_entity.type
_entity.pdbx_description
1 polymer ?
#
loop_
_entity_poly.entity_id
_entity_poly.type
_entity_poly.pdbx_seq_one_letter_code
_entity_poly.pdbx_strand_id
1 'polypeptide(L)'
;MSCGYRKSLNWDNPFFELKKPFFDFSYTYDGICIVSQRVIDFMFRFQYENDVEWVRLKNFPNFYTFLPHRSVAFDSDRRQTRFEKQCKICGFYESVTGATPVFLKGISSRLDRGFYRTDYNLAPATKKVPS
;
A
#
# COMPACT_ATOMS: atom_id res chain seq x y z
N MET A 1 6.44 19.83 -16.09
CA MET A 1 5.21 19.75 -15.27
C MET A 1 5.27 18.48 -14.43
N SER A 2 5.45 18.60 -13.11
CA SER A 2 5.37 17.47 -12.18
C SER A 2 3.97 17.41 -11.58
N CYS A 3 3.43 16.19 -11.43
CA CYS A 3 2.05 15.97 -10.97
C CYS A 3 1.90 15.89 -9.44
N GLY A 4 3.02 15.93 -8.69
CA GLY A 4 3.02 15.83 -7.22
C GLY A 4 2.75 14.42 -6.64
N TYR A 5 2.27 13.46 -7.44
CA TYR A 5 2.01 12.10 -6.98
C TYR A 5 3.30 11.29 -6.79
N ARG A 6 3.38 10.57 -5.66
CA ARG A 6 4.50 9.69 -5.33
C ARG A 6 4.47 8.44 -6.22
N LYS A 7 5.63 8.11 -6.80
CA LYS A 7 5.78 6.99 -7.76
C LYS A 7 6.66 5.83 -7.24
N SER A 8 7.38 6.01 -6.13
CA SER A 8 8.31 5.00 -5.60
C SER A 8 8.08 4.71 -4.12
N LEU A 9 8.39 3.47 -3.73
CA LEU A 9 8.35 2.97 -2.35
C LEU A 9 9.58 3.33 -1.53
N ASN A 10 10.62 3.91 -2.16
CA ASN A 10 11.80 4.37 -1.46
C ASN A 10 11.33 5.34 -0.37
N TRP A 11 11.31 4.84 0.87
CA TRP A 11 10.85 5.57 2.03
C TRP A 11 12.07 6.15 2.72
N ASP A 12 12.45 7.32 2.24
CA ASP A 12 13.58 8.09 2.76
C ASP A 12 13.13 9.31 3.56
N ASN A 13 11.81 9.48 3.81
CA ASN A 13 11.26 10.63 4.54
C ASN A 13 11.90 10.72 5.95
N PRO A 14 12.82 11.67 6.18
CA PRO A 14 13.53 11.77 7.45
C PRO A 14 12.64 12.29 8.57
N PHE A 15 11.50 12.91 8.22
CA PHE A 15 10.51 13.45 9.16
C PHE A 15 9.40 12.45 9.50
N PHE A 16 9.48 11.22 9.00
CA PHE A 16 8.50 10.20 9.37
C PHE A 16 8.58 9.87 10.85
N GLU A 17 7.43 9.89 11.51
CA GLU A 17 7.28 9.51 12.91
C GLU A 17 6.23 8.40 13.03
N LEU A 18 6.64 7.25 13.55
CA LEU A 18 5.74 6.16 13.88
C LEU A 18 5.13 6.39 15.26
N LYS A 19 3.97 7.07 15.31
CA LYS A 19 3.31 7.45 16.58
C LYS A 19 2.84 6.26 17.44
N LYS A 20 2.63 5.08 16.84
CA LYS A 20 2.07 3.89 17.52
C LYS A 20 2.91 2.64 17.21
N PRO A 21 4.12 2.50 17.79
CA PRO A 21 5.06 1.43 17.46
C PRO A 21 4.74 0.10 18.20
N PHE A 22 3.47 -0.23 18.38
CA PHE A 22 3.03 -1.45 19.07
C PHE A 22 2.20 -2.38 18.19
N PHE A 23 1.86 -1.97 16.97
CA PHE A 23 1.14 -2.79 16.02
C PHE A 23 2.09 -3.62 15.16
N ASP A 24 1.77 -4.89 14.96
CA ASP A 24 2.46 -5.75 14.00
C ASP A 24 2.12 -5.39 12.54
N PHE A 25 0.91 -4.86 12.29
CA PHE A 25 0.48 -4.29 11.02
C PHE A 25 -0.14 -2.91 11.24
N SER A 26 0.30 -1.94 10.47
CA SER A 26 -0.27 -0.61 10.44
C SER A 26 -0.18 -0.02 9.04
N TYR A 27 -0.97 1.02 8.77
CA TYR A 27 -0.93 1.73 7.51
C TYR A 27 -0.75 3.22 7.76
N THR A 28 0.05 3.86 6.93
CA THR A 28 0.10 5.32 6.84
C THR A 28 -1.16 5.84 6.14
N TYR A 29 -1.46 7.13 6.29
CA TYR A 29 -2.58 7.76 5.58
C TYR A 29 -2.42 7.70 4.06
N ASP A 30 -1.19 7.61 3.56
CA ASP A 30 -0.86 7.45 2.14
C ASP A 30 -0.80 5.98 1.68
N GLY A 31 -1.36 5.05 2.46
CA GLY A 31 -1.60 3.67 2.03
C GLY A 31 -0.40 2.73 2.13
N ILE A 32 0.68 3.13 2.81
CA ILE A 32 1.87 2.30 2.97
C ILE A 32 1.71 1.40 4.19
N CYS A 33 1.84 0.10 3.97
CA CYS A 33 1.85 -0.87 5.05
C CYS A 33 3.21 -0.84 5.76
N ILE A 34 3.15 -0.70 7.09
CA ILE A 34 4.30 -0.79 7.99
C ILE A 34 4.07 -1.99 8.90
N VAL A 35 5.08 -2.85 8.98
CA VAL A 35 5.07 -4.07 9.80
C VAL A 35 6.20 -4.09 10.81
N SER A 36 6.01 -4.83 11.91
CA SER A 36 7.04 -5.04 12.93
C SER A 36 8.05 -6.12 12.52
N GLN A 37 9.16 -6.20 13.26
CA GLN A 37 10.14 -7.29 13.14
C GLN A 37 9.48 -8.67 13.32
N ARG A 38 8.46 -8.80 14.17
CA ARG A 38 7.76 -10.08 14.41
C ARG A 38 7.10 -10.61 13.14
N VAL A 39 6.62 -9.72 12.27
CA VAL A 39 6.08 -10.11 10.96
C VAL A 39 7.20 -10.59 10.07
N ILE A 40 8.33 -9.89 10.00
CA ILE A 40 9.48 -10.33 9.21
C ILE A 40 9.97 -11.72 9.67
N ASP A 41 10.09 -11.94 10.99
CA ASP A 41 10.47 -13.24 11.56
C ASP A 41 9.46 -14.34 11.17
N PHE A 42 8.16 -14.02 11.17
CA PHE A 42 7.12 -14.91 10.66
C PHE A 42 7.34 -15.25 9.17
N MET A 43 7.66 -14.26 8.33
CA MET A 43 7.90 -14.48 6.90
C MET A 43 9.01 -15.49 6.68
N PHE A 44 10.18 -15.31 7.33
CA PHE A 44 11.30 -16.23 7.21
C PHE A 44 10.98 -17.62 7.79
N ARG A 45 10.28 -17.68 8.94
CA ARG A 45 9.90 -18.96 9.56
C ARG A 45 9.01 -19.82 8.66
N PHE A 46 8.15 -19.19 7.86
CA PHE A 46 7.19 -19.88 7.00
C PHE A 46 7.52 -19.77 5.50
N GLN A 47 8.74 -19.33 5.16
CA GLN A 47 9.27 -19.29 3.79
C GLN A 47 8.47 -18.38 2.84
N TYR A 48 8.01 -17.23 3.34
CA TYR A 48 7.31 -16.20 2.57
C TYR A 48 8.19 -14.98 2.25
N GLU A 49 9.48 -15.01 2.56
CA GLU A 49 10.37 -13.85 2.39
C GLU A 49 10.48 -13.34 0.96
N ASN A 50 10.23 -14.21 -0.02
CA ASN A 50 10.25 -13.87 -1.44
C ASN A 50 8.87 -13.43 -1.99
N ASP A 51 7.82 -13.41 -1.15
CA ASP A 51 6.47 -13.00 -1.58
C ASP A 51 6.27 -11.47 -1.52
N VAL A 52 7.18 -10.76 -0.86
CA VAL A 52 7.03 -9.35 -0.49
C VAL A 52 8.35 -8.59 -0.62
N GLU A 53 8.26 -7.31 -0.95
CA GLU A 53 9.32 -6.34 -0.82
C GLU A 53 9.20 -5.62 0.53
N TRP A 54 10.32 -5.45 1.23
CA TRP A 54 10.38 -4.67 2.47
C TRP A 54 11.62 -3.81 2.56
N VAL A 55 11.49 -2.66 3.21
CA VAL A 55 12.59 -1.73 3.49
C VAL A 55 12.51 -1.33 4.95
N ARG A 56 13.63 -1.49 5.67
CA ARG A 56 13.73 -1.07 7.08
C ARG A 56 13.55 0.44 7.19
N LEU A 57 12.76 0.88 8.17
CA LEU A 57 12.61 2.30 8.48
C LEU A 57 13.85 2.83 9.20
N LYS A 58 14.46 3.92 8.68
CA LYS A 58 15.72 4.48 9.18
C LYS A 58 15.68 4.79 10.70
N ASN A 59 14.62 5.44 11.16
CA ASN A 59 14.47 5.88 12.55
C ASN A 59 13.81 4.83 13.45
N PHE A 60 13.37 3.71 12.89
CA PHE A 60 12.61 2.66 13.60
C PHE A 60 13.14 1.28 13.17
N PRO A 61 14.28 0.83 13.71
CA PRO A 61 15.03 -0.31 13.17
C PRO A 61 14.31 -1.66 13.21
N ASN A 62 13.25 -1.77 14.04
CA ASN A 62 12.41 -2.96 14.17
C ASN A 62 11.11 -2.87 13.34
N PHE A 63 11.03 -1.90 12.42
CA PHE A 63 9.88 -1.69 11.56
C PHE A 63 10.29 -1.58 10.10
N TYR A 64 9.40 -2.04 9.23
CA TYR A 64 9.67 -2.21 7.81
C TYR A 64 8.46 -1.78 6.99
N THR A 65 8.67 -1.22 5.81
CA THR A 65 7.62 -1.19 4.79
C THR A 65 7.31 -2.62 4.35
N PHE A 66 6.09 -2.87 3.91
CA PHE A 66 5.65 -4.19 3.48
C PHE A 66 4.84 -4.08 2.19
N LEU A 67 5.34 -4.68 1.11
CA LEU A 67 4.66 -4.69 -0.18
C LEU A 67 4.62 -6.08 -0.81
N PRO A 68 3.45 -6.73 -0.88
CA PRO A 68 3.29 -7.98 -1.63
C PRO A 68 3.58 -7.83 -3.13
N HIS A 69 4.30 -8.79 -3.71
CA HIS A 69 4.56 -8.83 -5.15
C HIS A 69 3.33 -9.22 -5.95
N ARG A 70 2.56 -10.19 -5.46
CA ARG A 70 1.34 -10.66 -6.14
C ARG A 70 0.25 -9.61 -6.06
N SER A 71 -0.34 -9.33 -7.22
CA SER A 71 -1.47 -8.41 -7.35
C SER A 71 -2.73 -9.17 -7.73
N VAL A 72 -3.86 -8.80 -7.13
CA VAL A 72 -5.20 -9.26 -7.51
C VAL A 72 -6.04 -8.09 -7.98
N ALA A 73 -6.86 -8.32 -9.00
CA ALA A 73 -7.66 -7.24 -9.58
C ALA A 73 -8.78 -6.82 -8.62
N PHE A 74 -8.92 -5.52 -8.39
CA PHE A 74 -10.04 -4.94 -7.66
C PHE A 74 -11.27 -4.77 -8.57
N ASP A 75 -12.42 -5.26 -8.12
CA ASP A 75 -13.70 -5.14 -8.84
C ASP A 75 -14.38 -3.81 -8.49
N SER A 76 -13.89 -2.73 -9.09
CA SER A 76 -14.44 -1.39 -8.91
C SER A 76 -15.90 -1.28 -9.39
N ASP A 77 -16.28 -2.04 -10.41
CA ASP A 77 -17.60 -1.96 -11.03
C ASP A 77 -18.65 -2.54 -10.08
N ARG A 78 -18.41 -3.77 -9.60
CA ARG A 78 -19.27 -4.43 -8.62
C ARG A 78 -19.30 -3.66 -7.30
N ARG A 79 -18.15 -3.08 -6.91
CA ARG A 79 -18.07 -2.26 -5.69
C ARG A 79 -18.74 -0.89 -5.87
N GLN A 80 -19.03 -0.46 -7.10
CA GLN A 80 -19.50 0.88 -7.43
C GLN A 80 -18.53 1.98 -6.95
N THR A 81 -17.23 1.69 -7.05
CA THR A 81 -16.17 2.62 -6.69
C THR A 81 -16.17 3.79 -7.66
N ARG A 82 -16.16 5.02 -7.12
CA ARG A 82 -16.12 6.24 -7.92
C ARG A 82 -14.73 6.83 -7.89
N PHE A 83 -14.19 7.12 -9.07
CA PHE A 83 -12.89 7.75 -9.25
C PHE A 83 -13.09 9.18 -9.76
N GLU A 84 -12.56 10.15 -9.03
CA GLU A 84 -12.82 11.57 -9.29
C GLU A 84 -11.52 12.31 -9.58
N LYS A 85 -11.61 13.32 -10.47
CA LYS A 85 -10.53 14.27 -10.79
C LYS A 85 -9.22 13.58 -11.20
N GLN A 86 -9.27 12.88 -12.33
CA GLN A 86 -8.08 12.26 -12.91
C GLN A 86 -7.04 13.32 -13.33
N CYS A 87 -5.80 13.16 -12.89
CA CYS A 87 -4.68 13.95 -13.34
C CYS A 87 -4.26 13.53 -14.75
N LYS A 88 -4.38 14.43 -15.72
CA LYS A 88 -4.01 14.17 -17.12
C LYS A 88 -2.52 13.87 -17.35
N ILE A 89 -1.66 14.18 -16.38
CA ILE A 89 -0.20 13.99 -16.50
C ILE A 89 0.22 12.58 -16.06
N CYS A 90 -0.41 12.04 -15.01
CA CYS A 90 0.03 10.79 -14.39
C CYS A 90 -1.05 9.71 -14.31
N GLY A 91 -2.29 10.03 -14.67
CA GLY A 91 -3.41 9.09 -14.66
C GLY A 91 -4.01 8.83 -13.27
N PHE A 92 -3.42 9.33 -12.18
CA PHE A 92 -3.95 9.17 -10.82
C PHE A 92 -5.20 10.03 -10.56
N TYR A 93 -6.07 9.55 -9.69
CA TYR A 93 -7.29 10.23 -9.26
C TYR A 93 -7.06 10.94 -7.91
N GLU A 94 -7.61 12.14 -7.76
CA GLU A 94 -7.49 12.93 -6.50
C GLU A 94 -8.33 12.33 -5.37
N SER A 95 -9.47 11.72 -5.72
CA SER A 95 -10.42 11.16 -4.77
C SER A 95 -10.97 9.85 -5.30
N VAL A 96 -11.10 8.88 -4.40
CA VAL A 96 -11.73 7.60 -4.69
C VAL A 96 -12.68 7.26 -3.56
N THR A 97 -13.96 7.09 -3.89
CA THR A 97 -15.01 6.79 -2.92
C THR A 97 -15.53 5.38 -3.11
N GLY A 98 -15.71 4.68 -2.00
CA GLY A 98 -16.27 3.33 -2.02
C GLY A 98 -15.25 2.22 -2.26
N ALA A 99 -13.96 2.39 -1.98
CA ALA A 99 -12.97 1.31 -2.16
C ALA A 99 -13.06 0.18 -1.11
N THR A 100 -13.68 0.44 0.05
CA THR A 100 -13.74 -0.50 1.20
C THR A 100 -15.18 -0.83 1.56
N PRO A 101 -15.58 -2.10 1.75
CA PRO A 101 -14.76 -3.31 1.67
C PRO A 101 -14.33 -3.65 0.24
N VAL A 102 -13.24 -4.42 0.11
CA VAL A 102 -12.63 -4.80 -1.16
C VAL A 102 -13.41 -5.95 -1.82
N PHE A 103 -13.67 -5.82 -3.12
CA PHE A 103 -14.22 -6.90 -3.96
C PHE A 103 -13.14 -7.33 -4.95
N LEU A 104 -12.86 -8.61 -5.05
CA LEU A 104 -11.86 -9.13 -5.98
C LEU A 104 -12.53 -9.54 -7.30
N LYS A 105 -11.94 -9.12 -8.41
CA LYS A 105 -12.43 -9.41 -9.77
C LYS A 105 -11.91 -10.76 -10.23
N GLY A 106 -12.80 -11.58 -10.80
CA GLY A 106 -12.40 -12.84 -11.45
C GLY A 106 -11.99 -13.98 -10.50
N ILE A 107 -12.28 -13.87 -9.20
CA ILE A 107 -12.00 -14.93 -8.23
C ILE A 107 -13.17 -15.91 -8.18
N SER A 108 -13.02 -17.07 -8.83
CA SER A 108 -13.98 -18.18 -8.81
C SER A 108 -13.59 -19.31 -7.85
N SER A 109 -12.31 -19.36 -7.46
CA SER A 109 -11.76 -20.33 -6.51
C SER A 109 -10.97 -19.64 -5.41
N ARG A 110 -10.65 -20.39 -4.34
CA ARG A 110 -9.80 -19.86 -3.25
C ARG A 110 -8.42 -19.51 -3.81
N LEU A 111 -7.90 -18.36 -3.39
CA LEU A 111 -6.51 -17.97 -3.66
C LEU A 111 -5.55 -18.93 -2.96
N ASP A 112 -4.40 -19.16 -3.59
CA ASP A 112 -3.29 -19.84 -2.95
C ASP A 112 -2.82 -19.09 -1.70
N ARG A 113 -2.08 -19.79 -0.84
CA ARG A 113 -1.55 -19.18 0.38
C ARG A 113 -0.52 -18.10 0.05
N GLY A 114 -0.53 -17.08 0.89
CA GLY A 114 0.47 -16.03 0.99
C GLY A 114 -0.14 -14.63 0.85
N PHE A 115 0.71 -13.68 0.48
CA PHE A 115 0.38 -12.27 0.53
C PHE A 115 0.05 -11.71 -0.85
N TYR A 116 -0.97 -10.85 -0.87
CA TYR A 116 -1.50 -10.21 -2.07
C TYR A 116 -1.83 -8.75 -1.78
N ARG A 117 -1.66 -7.89 -2.79
CA ARG A 117 -2.22 -6.54 -2.81
C ARG A 117 -3.22 -6.41 -3.94
N THR A 118 -4.10 -5.43 -3.88
CA THR A 118 -4.89 -5.07 -5.06
C THR A 118 -4.04 -4.30 -6.05
N ASP A 119 -4.38 -4.39 -7.34
CA ASP A 119 -3.85 -3.51 -8.39
C ASP A 119 -4.22 -2.04 -8.16
N TYR A 120 -5.28 -1.83 -7.39
CA TYR A 120 -5.62 -0.56 -6.79
C TYR A 120 -4.75 -0.27 -5.55
N ASN A 121 -3.89 0.74 -5.65
CA ASN A 121 -3.27 1.38 -4.49
C ASN A 121 -3.90 2.76 -4.33
N LEU A 122 -4.40 3.09 -3.13
CA LEU A 122 -4.67 4.48 -2.77
C LEU A 122 -3.33 5.22 -2.80
N ALA A 123 -3.06 5.92 -3.89
CA ALA A 123 -2.08 7.00 -3.86
C ALA A 123 -2.61 8.05 -2.86
N PRO A 124 -1.75 8.72 -2.09
CA PRO A 124 -2.19 9.79 -1.22
C PRO A 124 -3.05 10.79 -1.99
N ALA A 125 -4.15 11.22 -1.37
CA ALA A 125 -4.66 12.55 -1.62
C ALA A 125 -3.57 13.53 -1.13
N THR A 126 -2.53 13.74 -1.93
CA THR A 126 -1.61 14.84 -1.69
C THR A 126 -2.45 16.08 -1.74
N LYS A 127 -2.66 16.74 -0.60
CA LYS A 127 -2.94 18.19 -0.62
C LYS A 127 -1.91 18.76 -1.58
N LYS A 128 -2.37 19.41 -2.65
CA LYS A 128 -1.50 20.15 -3.56
C LYS A 128 -0.64 21.06 -2.69
N VAL A 129 0.63 20.70 -2.50
CA VAL A 129 1.58 21.61 -1.88
C VAL A 129 1.94 22.57 -3.01
N PRO A 130 1.68 23.88 -2.85
CA PRO A 130 2.13 24.85 -3.84
C PRO A 130 3.65 24.75 -3.91
N SER A 131 4.16 24.64 -5.12
CA SER A 131 5.56 24.91 -5.44
C SER A 131 5.93 26.35 -5.11
#